data_AF-A0A9X8EAL7-F1
#
_entry.id   AF-A0A9X8EAL7-F1
#
_cell.length_a   1.000
_cell.length_b   1.000
_cell.length_c   1.000
_cell.angle_alpha   90.00
_cell.angle_beta   90.00
_cell.angle_gamma   90.00
#
_symmetry.space_group_name_H-M   'P 1'
#
loop_
_entity.id
_entity.type
_entity.pdbx_description
1 polymer ?
#
loop_
_entity_poly.entity_id
_entity_poly.type
_entity_poly.pdbx_seq_one_letter_code
_entity_poly.pdbx_strand_id
1 'polypeptide(L)'
;VTKSDLEEKNTLMIELKNKVDELTLHNEYQLRLKDMNYNEYLKELTEKFTHEIEQEKNKYEVLREDKNDIEMEYEERVKQIEEKHQQQMQEIEADYQQKIMKEVEKYQDVLHQRELQRSRWQQEQHALVSTHERYVAEVTEDFEQRLDEDRQLRMQMEDEREELHKEFSETKKQLEEDVDEEIESLKKRYEDKLAAEREATLRYKGENGIMKKKFTALQKDIEDQRDEIKNLLEKEKDLIEQIKALEKEIQSLKRVSPSMEIRGRDETIGEKEKRIYDLKKKNQELEKFKFVLDYKIKELKRQIEPRENEISDMKDQIKEMDRELELFHKSNAQLDIMIGEQRKRLDKMQHDITRNRKVIGDQQSLIRRFRCDLHDCVQSIQNPKDLAQKVAVLYQKYVTTDINVGDVDLDIQHEYTRQKEYLEKSVEVLKRKYAHDVTAHQQDNNHARSDNLALIQEINKLRTALNVSKAALQKDKAILGTREYFTKKSGIDDDVGKVVENQRHEIDALRRSIKAMEERLDTARTGGMLPPMRGIDG
;
A
#
# COMPACT_ATOMS: atom_id res chain seq x y z
N VAL A 1 -66.53 77.52 194.30
CA VAL A 1 -65.32 76.97 193.65
C VAL A 1 -64.56 76.21 194.69
N THR A 2 -64.90 74.93 194.80
CA THR A 2 -64.28 73.96 195.72
C THR A 2 -63.19 73.22 194.98
N LYS A 3 -62.19 72.70 195.71
CA LYS A 3 -61.06 71.92 195.17
C LYS A 3 -61.50 70.75 194.25
N SER A 4 -62.73 70.27 194.45
CA SER A 4 -63.45 69.30 193.60
C SER A 4 -63.63 69.75 192.13
N ASP A 5 -63.92 71.03 191.87
CA ASP A 5 -64.23 71.52 190.52
C ASP A 5 -62.97 71.57 189.63
N LEU A 6 -61.80 71.65 190.25
CA LEU A 6 -60.50 71.77 189.58
C LEU A 6 -59.89 70.40 189.26
N GLU A 7 -60.16 69.39 190.09
CA GLU A 7 -59.81 67.99 189.80
C GLU A 7 -60.66 67.43 188.65
N GLU A 8 -61.96 67.75 188.59
CA GLU A 8 -62.84 67.35 187.46
C GLU A 8 -62.45 68.01 186.13
N LYS A 9 -62.00 69.27 186.14
CA LYS A 9 -61.53 69.94 184.91
C LYS A 9 -60.21 69.32 184.39
N ASN A 10 -59.36 68.84 185.29
CA ASN A 10 -58.06 68.28 184.93
C ASN A 10 -58.19 66.83 184.41
N THR A 11 -59.09 66.03 184.99
CA THR A 11 -59.47 64.71 184.43
C THR A 11 -60.10 64.86 183.05
N LEU A 12 -61.00 65.83 182.86
CA LEU A 12 -61.60 66.09 181.55
C LEU A 12 -60.56 66.54 180.50
N MET A 13 -59.54 67.30 180.90
CA MET A 13 -58.45 67.71 180.00
C MET A 13 -57.57 66.52 179.59
N ILE A 14 -57.27 65.60 180.51
CA ILE A 14 -56.52 64.37 180.21
C ILE A 14 -57.34 63.45 179.30
N GLU A 15 -58.64 63.30 179.54
CA GLU A 15 -59.53 62.54 178.65
C GLU A 15 -59.59 63.13 177.25
N LEU A 16 -59.72 64.46 177.13
CA LEU A 16 -59.70 65.13 175.83
C LEU A 16 -58.34 65.00 175.12
N LYS A 17 -57.24 65.03 175.86
CA LYS A 17 -55.89 64.86 175.29
C LYS A 17 -55.68 63.42 174.80
N ASN A 18 -56.08 62.43 175.59
CA ASN A 18 -56.10 61.02 175.16
C ASN A 18 -57.00 60.82 173.94
N LYS A 19 -58.15 61.51 173.87
CA LYS A 19 -59.05 61.44 172.72
C LYS A 19 -58.44 62.08 171.46
N VAL A 20 -57.68 63.16 171.61
CA VAL A 20 -56.94 63.79 170.50
C VAL A 20 -55.80 62.89 170.05
N ASP A 21 -55.06 62.29 170.97
CA ASP A 21 -53.97 61.34 170.66
C ASP A 21 -54.51 60.04 170.02
N GLU A 22 -55.67 59.54 170.47
CA GLU A 22 -56.37 58.45 169.82
C GLU A 22 -56.86 58.83 168.41
N LEU A 23 -57.40 60.05 168.24
CA LEU A 23 -57.86 60.53 166.92
C LEU A 23 -56.70 60.78 165.96
N THR A 24 -55.55 61.29 166.42
CA THR A 24 -54.37 61.46 165.57
C THR A 24 -53.78 60.11 165.19
N LEU A 25 -53.66 59.17 166.12
CA LEU A 25 -53.22 57.80 165.84
C LEU A 25 -54.19 57.11 164.86
N HIS A 26 -55.50 57.29 165.03
CA HIS A 26 -56.50 56.75 164.11
C HIS A 26 -56.41 57.37 162.72
N ASN A 27 -56.19 58.69 162.63
CA ASN A 27 -56.05 59.39 161.35
C ASN A 27 -54.75 58.98 160.63
N GLU A 28 -53.64 58.84 161.36
CA GLU A 28 -52.36 58.39 160.81
C GLU A 28 -52.45 56.93 160.35
N TYR A 29 -53.13 56.07 161.11
CA TYR A 29 -53.43 54.70 160.70
C TYR A 29 -54.31 54.65 159.43
N GLN A 30 -55.36 55.48 159.36
CA GLN A 30 -56.21 55.60 158.17
C GLN A 30 -55.43 56.12 156.94
N LEU A 31 -54.51 57.06 157.12
CA LEU A 31 -53.62 57.56 156.07
C LEU A 31 -52.69 56.45 155.57
N ARG A 32 -52.02 55.72 156.47
CA ARG A 32 -51.18 54.57 156.07
C ARG A 32 -51.97 53.47 155.38
N LEU A 33 -53.20 53.20 155.81
CA LEU A 33 -54.09 52.25 155.13
C LEU A 33 -54.44 52.73 153.71
N LYS A 34 -54.76 54.03 153.54
CA LYS A 34 -55.00 54.60 152.22
C LYS A 34 -53.76 54.57 151.35
N ASP A 35 -52.60 54.93 151.87
CA ASP A 35 -51.33 54.84 151.14
C ASP A 35 -50.97 53.40 150.78
N MET A 36 -51.22 52.45 151.69
CA MET A 36 -51.05 51.02 151.41
C MET A 36 -51.98 50.58 150.29
N ASN A 37 -53.27 50.94 150.36
CA ASN A 37 -54.26 50.61 149.32
C ASN A 37 -53.94 51.30 147.98
N TYR A 38 -53.49 52.55 147.97
CA TYR A 38 -53.10 53.25 146.75
C TYR A 38 -51.81 52.69 146.16
N ASN A 39 -50.84 52.28 146.98
CA ASN A 39 -49.64 51.60 146.52
C ASN A 39 -49.94 50.21 145.98
N GLU A 40 -50.85 49.47 146.60
CA GLU A 40 -51.31 48.17 146.12
C GLU A 40 -52.06 48.32 144.79
N TYR A 41 -52.96 49.31 144.67
CA TYR A 41 -53.63 49.64 143.42
C TYR A 41 -52.65 50.09 142.31
N LEU A 42 -51.67 50.94 142.63
CA LEU A 42 -50.62 51.34 141.69
C LEU A 42 -49.77 50.15 141.25
N LYS A 43 -49.46 49.23 142.17
CA LYS A 43 -48.70 48.02 141.87
C LYS A 43 -49.50 47.09 140.97
N GLU A 44 -50.76 46.81 141.27
CA GLU A 44 -51.64 46.02 140.41
C GLU A 44 -51.81 46.66 139.03
N LEU A 45 -51.97 47.98 138.97
CA LEU A 45 -52.10 48.70 137.71
C LEU A 45 -50.80 48.67 136.89
N THR A 46 -49.66 48.82 137.56
CA THR A 46 -48.34 48.68 136.94
C THR A 46 -48.12 47.26 136.43
N GLU A 47 -48.46 46.25 137.23
CA GLU A 47 -48.36 44.83 136.86
C GLU A 47 -49.25 44.52 135.65
N LYS A 48 -50.50 45.02 135.62
CA LYS A 48 -51.39 44.90 134.46
C LYS A 48 -50.80 45.53 133.20
N PHE A 49 -50.32 46.78 133.29
CA PHE A 49 -49.70 47.43 132.13
C PHE A 49 -48.39 46.74 131.69
N THR A 50 -47.57 46.27 132.62
CA THR A 50 -46.37 45.50 132.27
C THR A 50 -46.75 44.18 131.59
N HIS A 51 -47.80 43.52 132.06
CA HIS A 51 -48.29 42.28 131.45
C HIS A 51 -48.87 42.53 130.06
N GLU A 52 -49.66 43.60 129.87
CA GLU A 52 -50.17 44.00 128.55
C GLU A 52 -49.04 44.35 127.58
N ILE A 53 -48.03 45.09 128.04
CA ILE A 53 -46.83 45.40 127.25
C ILE A 53 -46.08 44.11 126.87
N GLU A 54 -45.95 43.17 127.79
CA GLU A 54 -45.27 41.90 127.54
C GLU A 54 -46.08 40.99 126.61
N GLN A 55 -47.41 40.96 126.73
CA GLN A 55 -48.28 40.28 125.78
C GLN A 55 -48.19 40.88 124.37
N GLU A 56 -48.20 42.20 124.23
CA GLU A 56 -48.07 42.86 122.93
C GLU A 56 -46.67 42.67 122.32
N LYS A 57 -45.61 42.67 123.15
CA LYS A 57 -44.26 42.29 122.70
C LYS A 57 -44.23 40.86 122.17
N ASN A 58 -44.81 39.90 122.90
CA ASN A 58 -44.88 38.50 122.45
C ASN A 58 -45.67 38.38 121.14
N LYS A 59 -46.80 39.08 121.00
CA LYS A 59 -47.55 39.11 119.73
C LYS A 59 -46.73 39.69 118.58
N TYR A 60 -46.00 40.78 118.84
CA TYR A 60 -45.12 41.38 117.84
C TYR A 60 -43.97 40.45 117.45
N GLU A 61 -43.37 39.75 118.41
CA GLU A 61 -42.32 38.76 118.14
C GLU A 61 -42.84 37.61 117.28
N VAL A 62 -43.99 37.03 117.63
CA VAL A 62 -44.64 35.98 116.83
C VAL A 62 -44.96 36.49 115.41
N LEU A 63 -45.57 37.68 115.27
CA LEU A 63 -45.86 38.25 113.95
C LEU A 63 -44.59 38.53 113.13
N ARG A 64 -43.48 38.86 113.80
CA ARG A 64 -42.19 39.09 113.15
C ARG A 64 -41.57 37.77 112.70
N GLU A 65 -41.68 36.71 113.49
CA GLU A 65 -41.28 35.35 113.12
C GLU A 65 -42.11 34.84 111.94
N ASP A 66 -43.45 34.91 112.04
CA ASP A 66 -44.36 34.54 110.95
C ASP A 66 -44.04 35.30 109.65
N LYS A 67 -43.76 36.61 109.76
CA LYS A 67 -43.36 37.43 108.60
C LYS A 67 -42.06 36.92 108.00
N ASN A 68 -41.04 36.65 108.82
CA ASN A 68 -39.75 36.17 108.34
C ASN A 68 -39.88 34.78 107.69
N ASP A 69 -40.67 33.89 108.28
CA ASP A 69 -40.92 32.55 107.74
C ASP A 69 -41.61 32.64 106.38
N ILE A 70 -42.62 33.51 106.25
CA ILE A 70 -43.30 33.78 104.98
C ILE A 70 -42.34 34.40 103.95
N GLU A 71 -41.50 35.36 104.34
CA GLU A 71 -40.49 35.95 103.45
C GLU A 71 -39.50 34.90 102.95
N MET A 72 -38.99 34.03 103.83
CA MET A 72 -38.12 32.92 103.43
C MET A 72 -38.82 31.93 102.50
N GLU A 73 -40.08 31.55 102.78
CA GLU A 73 -40.84 30.68 101.89
C GLU A 73 -41.02 31.30 100.50
N TYR A 74 -41.30 32.60 100.42
CA TYR A 74 -41.44 33.29 99.14
C TYR A 74 -40.11 33.39 98.40
N GLU A 75 -39.01 33.70 99.09
CA GLU A 75 -37.66 33.70 98.50
C GLU A 75 -37.29 32.31 97.96
N GLU A 76 -37.59 31.25 98.71
CA GLU A 76 -37.34 29.88 98.26
C GLU A 76 -38.21 29.52 97.05
N ARG A 77 -39.51 29.89 97.05
CA ARG A 77 -40.39 29.68 95.91
C ARG A 77 -39.92 30.43 94.67
N VAL A 78 -39.49 31.69 94.81
CA VAL A 78 -38.94 32.48 93.71
C VAL A 78 -37.68 31.81 93.17
N LYS A 79 -36.75 31.42 94.04
CA LYS A 79 -35.54 30.71 93.63
C LYS A 79 -35.83 29.39 92.94
N GLN A 80 -36.77 28.58 93.44
CA GLN A 80 -37.19 27.34 92.78
C GLN A 80 -37.80 27.58 91.40
N ILE A 81 -38.57 28.67 91.22
CA ILE A 81 -39.13 29.04 89.91
C ILE A 81 -38.01 29.49 88.96
N GLU A 82 -37.05 30.30 89.44
CA GLU A 82 -35.89 30.74 88.67
C GLU A 82 -35.01 29.56 88.23
N GLU A 83 -34.72 28.64 89.14
CA GLU A 83 -33.95 27.41 88.83
C GLU A 83 -34.68 26.54 87.81
N LYS A 84 -36.01 26.37 87.95
CA LYS A 84 -36.83 25.63 86.97
C LYS A 84 -36.82 26.31 85.61
N HIS A 85 -37.00 27.63 85.55
CA HIS A 85 -36.96 28.36 84.28
C HIS A 85 -35.57 28.30 83.64
N GLN A 86 -34.49 28.37 84.43
CA GLN A 86 -33.13 28.25 83.93
C GLN A 86 -32.84 26.85 83.37
N GLN A 87 -33.30 25.79 84.06
CA GLN A 87 -33.22 24.42 83.56
C GLN A 87 -34.01 24.24 82.27
N GLN A 88 -35.25 24.73 82.21
CA GLN A 88 -36.07 24.68 81.00
C GLN A 88 -35.41 25.43 79.84
N MET A 89 -34.80 26.59 80.10
CA MET A 89 -34.09 27.35 79.07
C MET A 89 -32.87 26.57 78.54
N GLN A 90 -32.09 25.96 79.43
CA GLN A 90 -30.95 25.12 79.05
C GLN A 90 -31.35 23.88 78.27
N GLU A 91 -32.45 23.21 78.66
CA GLU A 91 -33.00 22.07 77.92
C GLU A 91 -33.43 22.48 76.51
N ILE A 92 -34.14 23.62 76.39
CA ILE A 92 -34.56 24.15 75.09
C ILE A 92 -33.34 24.52 74.22
N GLU A 93 -32.33 25.18 74.80
CA GLU A 93 -31.08 25.51 74.09
C GLU A 93 -30.35 24.24 73.63
N ALA A 94 -30.25 23.23 74.49
CA ALA A 94 -29.62 21.95 74.15
C ALA A 94 -30.37 21.22 73.03
N ASP A 95 -31.70 21.21 73.07
CA ASP A 95 -32.55 20.64 72.03
C ASP A 95 -32.36 21.35 70.68
N TYR A 96 -32.30 22.68 70.68
CA TYR A 96 -32.05 23.44 69.45
C TYR A 96 -30.62 23.24 68.94
N GLN A 97 -29.62 23.21 69.81
CA GLN A 97 -28.24 22.89 69.42
C GLN A 97 -28.15 21.48 68.81
N GLN A 98 -28.81 20.48 69.39
CA GLN A 98 -28.84 19.13 68.85
C GLN A 98 -29.51 19.09 67.47
N LYS A 99 -30.62 19.83 67.27
CA LYS A 99 -31.26 19.94 65.96
C LYS A 99 -30.33 20.59 64.93
N ILE A 100 -29.64 21.67 65.29
CA ILE A 100 -28.66 22.33 64.42
C ILE A 100 -27.53 21.36 64.06
N MET A 101 -26.97 20.63 65.03
CA MET A 101 -25.91 19.64 64.78
C MET A 101 -26.35 18.55 63.81
N LYS A 102 -27.58 18.02 63.95
CA LYS A 102 -28.14 17.03 63.01
C LYS A 102 -28.31 17.60 61.61
N GLU A 103 -28.73 18.86 61.48
CA GLU A 103 -28.83 19.50 60.16
C GLU A 103 -27.45 19.78 59.54
N VAL A 104 -26.45 20.13 60.35
CA VAL A 104 -25.06 20.26 59.89
C VAL A 104 -24.49 18.93 59.40
N GLU A 105 -24.73 17.84 60.13
CA GLU A 105 -24.32 16.49 59.74
C GLU A 105 -24.95 16.08 58.41
N LYS A 106 -26.28 16.24 58.26
CA LYS A 106 -26.98 16.00 56.99
C LYS A 106 -26.42 16.84 55.85
N TYR A 107 -26.10 18.11 56.10
CA TYR A 107 -25.52 18.99 55.08
C TYR A 107 -24.13 18.51 54.66
N GLN A 108 -23.29 18.09 55.61
CA GLN A 108 -21.98 17.51 55.33
C GLN A 108 -22.08 16.20 54.53
N ASP A 109 -23.03 15.32 54.88
CA ASP A 109 -23.28 14.09 54.14
C ASP A 109 -23.68 14.35 52.69
N VAL A 110 -24.58 15.31 52.47
CA VAL A 110 -25.01 15.71 51.12
C VAL A 110 -23.84 16.32 50.33
N LEU A 111 -23.02 17.16 50.95
CA LEU A 111 -21.81 17.69 50.31
C LEU A 111 -20.84 16.57 49.91
N HIS A 112 -20.60 15.62 50.81
CA HIS A 112 -19.73 14.49 50.54
C HIS A 112 -20.27 13.61 49.41
N GLN A 113 -21.57 13.32 49.40
CA GLN A 113 -22.21 12.57 48.32
C GLN A 113 -22.11 13.32 46.98
N ARG A 114 -22.31 14.64 46.97
CA ARG A 114 -22.15 15.48 45.78
C ARG A 114 -20.72 15.43 45.26
N GLU A 115 -19.72 15.52 46.12
CA GLU A 115 -18.30 15.45 45.73
C GLU A 115 -17.93 14.07 45.19
N LEU A 116 -18.42 13.00 45.81
CA LEU A 116 -18.22 11.64 45.32
C LEU A 116 -18.86 11.43 43.94
N GLN A 117 -20.10 11.88 43.75
CA GLN A 117 -20.79 11.83 42.45
C GLN A 117 -20.05 12.65 41.40
N ARG A 118 -19.60 13.87 41.75
CA ARG A 118 -18.81 14.72 40.86
C ARG A 118 -17.51 14.03 40.44
N SER A 119 -16.81 13.41 41.38
CA SER A 119 -15.57 12.69 41.11
C SER A 119 -15.79 11.49 40.18
N ARG A 120 -16.81 10.67 40.45
CA ARG A 120 -17.19 9.55 39.57
C ARG A 120 -17.54 10.02 38.16
N TRP A 121 -18.37 11.06 38.05
CA TRP A 121 -18.75 11.63 36.76
C TRP A 121 -17.54 12.19 36.00
N GLN A 122 -16.61 12.85 36.69
CA GLN A 122 -15.36 13.32 36.08
C GLN A 122 -14.47 12.17 35.61
N GLN A 123 -14.38 11.07 36.37
CA GLN A 123 -13.63 9.88 35.97
C GLN A 123 -14.25 9.19 34.75
N GLU A 124 -15.58 9.03 34.73
CA GLU A 124 -16.31 8.47 33.59
C GLU A 124 -16.16 9.35 32.35
N GLN A 125 -16.29 10.67 32.51
CA GLN A 125 -16.08 11.62 31.42
C GLN A 125 -14.65 11.54 30.88
N HIS A 126 -13.64 11.52 31.75
CA HIS A 126 -12.25 11.41 31.32
C HIS A 126 -11.97 10.07 30.64
N ALA A 127 -12.48 8.95 31.17
CA ALA A 127 -12.32 7.64 30.56
C ALA A 127 -12.97 7.58 29.17
N LEU A 128 -14.17 8.15 29.02
CA LEU A 128 -14.88 8.21 27.75
C LEU A 128 -14.12 9.07 26.73
N VAL A 129 -13.65 10.26 27.13
CA VAL A 129 -12.86 11.14 26.26
C VAL A 129 -11.56 10.46 25.85
N SER A 130 -10.81 9.88 26.79
CA SER A 130 -9.54 9.22 26.51
C SER A 130 -9.69 7.98 25.61
N THR A 131 -10.73 7.18 25.83
CA THR A 131 -11.00 6.01 24.96
C THR A 131 -11.43 6.44 23.56
N HIS A 132 -12.25 7.50 23.45
CA HIS A 132 -12.65 8.04 22.16
C HIS A 132 -11.47 8.69 21.42
N GLU A 133 -10.65 9.50 22.07
CA GLU A 133 -9.43 10.09 21.51
C GLU A 133 -8.47 9.00 21.02
N ARG A 134 -8.26 7.93 21.80
CA ARG A 134 -7.44 6.79 21.37
C ARG A 134 -8.01 6.09 20.15
N TYR A 135 -9.32 5.84 20.12
CA TYR A 135 -9.97 5.22 18.96
C TYR A 135 -9.86 6.09 17.71
N VAL A 136 -10.08 7.40 17.84
CA VAL A 136 -9.93 8.35 16.74
C VAL A 136 -8.47 8.37 16.25
N ALA A 137 -7.50 8.36 17.15
CA ALA A 137 -6.08 8.31 16.79
C ALA A 137 -5.72 7.02 16.04
N GLU A 138 -6.16 5.85 16.54
CA GLU A 138 -5.93 4.55 15.90
C GLU A 138 -6.53 4.49 14.49
N VAL A 139 -7.78 4.94 14.34
CA VAL A 139 -8.45 4.99 13.03
C VAL A 139 -7.76 5.98 12.10
N THR A 140 -7.32 7.13 12.61
CA THR A 140 -6.61 8.14 11.80
C THR A 140 -5.27 7.59 11.32
N GLU A 141 -4.50 6.96 12.21
CA GLU A 141 -3.22 6.33 11.89
C GLU A 141 -3.38 5.21 10.86
N ASP A 142 -4.39 4.33 11.01
CA ASP A 142 -4.71 3.28 10.03
C ASP A 142 -4.99 3.86 8.63
N PHE A 143 -5.74 4.97 8.56
CA PHE A 143 -6.03 5.62 7.29
C PHE A 143 -4.82 6.35 6.71
N GLU A 144 -4.00 6.99 7.55
CA GLU A 144 -2.74 7.62 7.12
C GLU A 144 -1.76 6.57 6.57
N GLN A 145 -1.60 5.44 7.25
CA GLN A 145 -0.76 4.32 6.77
C GLN A 145 -1.25 3.80 5.41
N ARG A 146 -2.54 3.53 5.25
CA ARG A 146 -3.10 3.09 3.95
C ARG A 146 -2.91 4.14 2.85
N LEU A 147 -2.98 5.42 3.19
CA LEU A 147 -2.83 6.51 2.24
C LEU A 147 -1.36 6.66 1.83
N ASP A 148 -0.41 6.43 2.73
CA ASP A 148 1.01 6.39 2.44
C ASP A 148 1.41 5.14 1.64
N GLU A 149 0.82 3.97 1.94
CA GLU A 149 0.97 2.76 1.10
C GLU A 149 0.48 2.99 -0.33
N ASP A 150 -0.70 3.60 -0.50
CA ASP A 150 -1.24 3.92 -1.83
C ASP A 150 -0.38 4.98 -2.56
N ARG A 151 0.18 5.96 -1.83
CA ARG A 151 1.15 6.92 -2.40
C ARG A 151 2.43 6.23 -2.85
N GLN A 152 2.99 5.32 -2.05
CA GLN A 152 4.20 4.57 -2.42
C GLN A 152 3.94 3.67 -3.63
N LEU A 153 2.80 2.97 -3.67
CA LEU A 153 2.43 2.15 -4.81
C LEU A 153 2.25 2.98 -6.09
N ARG A 154 1.61 4.16 -5.99
CA ARG A 154 1.50 5.09 -7.14
C ARG A 154 2.86 5.55 -7.64
N MET A 155 3.78 5.88 -6.73
CA MET A 155 5.13 6.30 -7.10
C MET A 155 5.88 5.17 -7.81
N GLN A 156 5.80 3.94 -7.29
CA GLN A 156 6.40 2.75 -7.94
C GLN A 156 5.81 2.52 -9.35
N MET A 157 4.49 2.58 -9.49
CA MET A 157 3.82 2.42 -10.79
C MET A 157 4.18 3.53 -11.78
N GLU A 158 4.42 4.75 -11.29
CA GLU A 158 4.85 5.89 -12.11
C GLU A 158 6.31 5.73 -12.56
N ASP A 159 7.20 5.28 -11.67
CA ASP A 159 8.60 4.96 -11.97
C ASP A 159 8.70 3.82 -12.99
N GLU A 160 7.95 2.71 -12.78
CA GLU A 160 7.89 1.59 -13.72
C GLU A 160 7.38 2.03 -15.10
N ARG A 161 6.34 2.88 -15.13
CA ARG A 161 5.81 3.44 -16.38
C ARG A 161 6.85 4.30 -17.10
N GLU A 162 7.62 5.12 -16.37
CA GLU A 162 8.69 5.92 -16.95
C GLU A 162 9.83 5.07 -17.49
N GLU A 163 10.22 4.01 -16.77
CA GLU A 163 11.25 3.08 -17.19
C GLU A 163 10.83 2.33 -18.47
N LEU A 164 9.63 1.76 -18.49
CA LEU A 164 9.03 1.15 -19.69
C LEU A 164 8.96 2.14 -20.86
N HIS A 165 8.63 3.40 -20.60
CA HIS A 165 8.58 4.42 -21.65
C HIS A 165 9.98 4.73 -22.22
N LYS A 166 11.01 4.80 -21.36
CA LYS A 166 12.41 4.98 -21.78
C LYS A 166 12.90 3.78 -22.59
N GLU A 167 12.66 2.56 -22.10
CA GLU A 167 13.02 1.32 -22.81
C GLU A 167 12.34 1.22 -24.18
N PHE A 168 11.04 1.52 -24.25
CA PHE A 168 10.30 1.52 -25.51
C PHE A 168 10.82 2.59 -26.46
N SER A 169 11.10 3.80 -25.97
CA SER A 169 11.66 4.88 -26.79
C SER A 169 13.04 4.52 -27.33
N GLU A 170 13.89 3.87 -26.52
CA GLU A 170 15.23 3.46 -26.93
C GLU A 170 15.18 2.30 -27.93
N THR A 171 14.33 1.30 -27.69
CA THR A 171 14.08 0.18 -28.61
C THR A 171 13.57 0.67 -29.96
N LYS A 172 12.62 1.62 -29.93
CA LYS A 172 12.09 2.23 -31.14
C LYS A 172 13.19 2.98 -31.90
N LYS A 173 14.02 3.75 -31.20
CA LYS A 173 15.14 4.48 -31.82
C LYS A 173 16.15 3.54 -32.46
N GLN A 174 16.54 2.46 -31.78
CA GLN A 174 17.44 1.44 -32.32
C GLN A 174 16.85 0.78 -33.57
N LEU A 175 15.57 0.42 -33.54
CA LEU A 175 14.88 -0.14 -34.70
C LEU A 175 14.84 0.84 -35.90
N GLU A 176 14.58 2.12 -35.63
CA GLU A 176 14.61 3.17 -36.68
C GLU A 176 16.02 3.32 -37.27
N GLU A 177 17.06 3.34 -36.43
CA GLU A 177 18.47 3.39 -36.87
C GLU A 177 18.86 2.15 -37.71
N ASP A 178 18.50 0.94 -37.29
CA ASP A 178 18.75 -0.31 -38.02
C ASP A 178 18.05 -0.31 -39.40
N VAL A 179 16.79 0.13 -39.45
CA VAL A 179 16.02 0.21 -40.70
C VAL A 179 16.66 1.23 -41.66
N ASP A 180 17.11 2.38 -41.15
CA ASP A 180 17.80 3.38 -41.96
C ASP A 180 19.13 2.85 -42.52
N GLU A 181 19.92 2.14 -41.70
CA GLU A 181 21.14 1.47 -42.15
C GLU A 181 20.88 0.41 -43.22
N GLU A 182 19.84 -0.42 -43.04
CA GLU A 182 19.43 -1.41 -44.03
C GLU A 182 19.04 -0.76 -45.36
N ILE A 183 18.23 0.30 -45.31
CA ILE A 183 17.82 1.08 -46.48
C ILE A 183 19.06 1.64 -47.20
N GLU A 184 20.00 2.23 -46.48
CA GLU A 184 21.20 2.81 -47.06
C GLU A 184 22.11 1.73 -47.68
N SER A 185 22.22 0.57 -47.02
CA SER A 185 22.95 -0.59 -47.54
C SER A 185 22.31 -1.13 -48.83
N LEU A 186 20.97 -1.16 -48.90
CA LEU A 186 20.23 -1.60 -50.07
C LEU A 186 20.38 -0.60 -51.22
N LYS A 187 20.24 0.70 -50.96
CA LYS A 187 20.50 1.75 -51.96
C LYS A 187 21.90 1.59 -52.54
N LYS A 188 22.93 1.49 -51.70
CA LYS A 188 24.32 1.31 -52.15
C LYS A 188 24.48 0.05 -53.00
N ARG A 189 23.93 -1.09 -52.58
CA ARG A 189 23.97 -2.33 -53.37
C ARG A 189 23.30 -2.17 -54.74
N TYR A 190 22.19 -1.45 -54.83
CA TYR A 190 21.51 -1.21 -56.09
C TYR A 190 22.23 -0.18 -56.96
N GLU A 191 22.84 0.84 -56.38
CA GLU A 191 23.71 1.78 -57.09
C GLU A 191 24.94 1.09 -57.67
N ASP A 192 25.60 0.23 -56.89
CA ASP A 192 26.75 -0.58 -57.34
C ASP A 192 26.34 -1.52 -58.50
N LYS A 193 25.20 -2.20 -58.37
CA LYS A 193 24.64 -3.03 -59.46
C LYS A 193 24.34 -2.20 -60.71
N LEU A 194 23.71 -1.03 -60.54
CA LEU A 194 23.38 -0.15 -61.66
C LEU A 194 24.64 0.38 -62.34
N ALA A 195 25.67 0.72 -61.56
CA ALA A 195 26.97 1.15 -62.09
C ALA A 195 27.65 0.02 -62.87
N ALA A 196 27.67 -1.20 -62.33
CA ALA A 196 28.22 -2.37 -63.01
C ALA A 196 27.48 -2.69 -64.32
N GLU A 197 26.15 -2.63 -64.34
CA GLU A 197 25.34 -2.82 -65.55
C GLU A 197 25.58 -1.71 -66.59
N ARG A 198 25.75 -0.46 -66.15
CA ARG A 198 26.12 0.67 -67.03
C ARG A 198 27.50 0.45 -67.65
N GLU A 199 28.48 0.02 -66.86
CA GLU A 199 29.83 -0.29 -67.34
C GLU A 199 29.82 -1.47 -68.32
N ALA A 200 29.12 -2.56 -67.99
CA ALA A 200 28.95 -3.71 -68.86
C ALA A 200 28.27 -3.31 -70.19
N THR A 201 27.21 -2.50 -70.13
CA THR A 201 26.53 -1.98 -71.32
C THR A 201 27.46 -1.12 -72.17
N LEU A 202 28.27 -0.26 -71.56
CA LEU A 202 29.25 0.57 -72.25
C LEU A 202 30.32 -0.30 -72.94
N ARG A 203 30.82 -1.31 -72.23
CA ARG A 203 31.78 -2.29 -72.74
C ARG A 203 31.22 -3.05 -73.93
N TYR A 204 29.99 -3.58 -73.83
CA TYR A 204 29.33 -4.27 -74.94
C TYR A 204 29.06 -3.35 -76.12
N LYS A 205 28.72 -2.08 -75.91
CA LYS A 205 28.63 -1.10 -77.00
C LYS A 205 29.99 -0.88 -77.69
N GLY A 206 31.08 -0.81 -76.92
CA GLY A 206 32.44 -0.73 -77.44
C GLY A 206 32.83 -1.97 -78.26
N GLU A 207 32.62 -3.16 -77.70
CA GLU A 207 32.88 -4.45 -78.37
C GLU A 207 32.01 -4.60 -79.64
N ASN A 208 30.73 -4.23 -79.59
CA ASN A 208 29.84 -4.25 -80.75
C ASN A 208 30.27 -3.24 -81.82
N GLY A 209 30.76 -2.06 -81.42
CA GLY A 209 31.37 -1.08 -82.33
C GLY A 209 32.61 -1.64 -83.03
N ILE A 210 33.48 -2.34 -82.30
CA ILE A 210 34.65 -3.03 -82.86
C ILE A 210 34.21 -4.17 -83.79
N MET A 211 33.22 -4.97 -83.39
CA MET A 211 32.69 -6.06 -84.21
C MET A 211 32.07 -5.55 -85.51
N LYS A 212 31.32 -4.43 -85.48
CA LYS A 212 30.81 -3.79 -86.70
C LYS A 212 31.94 -3.36 -87.63
N LYS A 213 33.02 -2.75 -87.10
CA LYS A 213 34.20 -2.39 -87.90
C LYS A 213 34.88 -3.62 -88.50
N LYS A 214 35.08 -4.68 -87.70
CA LYS A 214 35.64 -5.97 -88.19
C LYS A 214 34.74 -6.61 -89.25
N PHE A 215 33.43 -6.62 -89.05
CA PHE A 215 32.48 -7.14 -90.01
C PHE A 215 32.50 -6.35 -91.31
N THR A 216 32.54 -5.03 -91.25
CA THR A 216 32.63 -4.16 -92.43
C THR A 216 33.96 -4.38 -93.18
N ALA A 217 35.07 -4.53 -92.44
CA ALA A 217 36.37 -4.86 -93.03
C ALA A 217 36.36 -6.24 -93.71
N LEU A 218 35.84 -7.28 -93.05
CA LEU A 218 35.68 -8.60 -93.65
C LEU A 218 34.74 -8.58 -94.86
N GLN A 219 33.66 -7.78 -94.81
CA GLN A 219 32.74 -7.64 -95.93
C GLN A 219 33.42 -6.98 -97.14
N LYS A 220 34.26 -5.97 -96.89
CA LYS A 220 35.12 -5.37 -97.91
C LYS A 220 36.14 -6.39 -98.44
N ASP A 221 36.81 -7.14 -97.57
CA ASP A 221 37.75 -8.20 -97.99
C ASP A 221 37.04 -9.27 -98.83
N ILE A 222 35.80 -9.62 -98.50
CA ILE A 222 34.96 -10.54 -99.29
C ILE A 222 34.60 -9.94 -100.65
N GLU A 223 34.29 -8.64 -100.72
CA GLU A 223 34.04 -7.93 -101.98
C GLU A 223 35.31 -7.87 -102.84
N ASP A 224 36.45 -7.50 -102.24
CA ASP A 224 37.76 -7.48 -102.89
C ASP A 224 38.13 -8.89 -103.42
N GLN A 225 37.92 -9.94 -102.61
CA GLN A 225 38.11 -11.33 -103.03
C GLN A 225 37.11 -11.76 -104.12
N ARG A 226 35.86 -11.29 -104.08
CA ARG A 226 34.87 -11.56 -105.14
C ARG A 226 35.27 -10.92 -106.45
N ASP A 227 35.78 -9.69 -106.40
CA ASP A 227 36.31 -9.01 -107.58
C ASP A 227 37.58 -9.69 -108.09
N GLU A 228 38.45 -10.17 -107.19
CA GLU A 228 39.62 -10.97 -107.57
C GLU A 228 39.20 -12.32 -108.19
N ILE A 229 38.22 -13.02 -107.61
CA ILE A 229 37.62 -14.22 -108.20
C ILE A 229 37.00 -13.89 -109.57
N LYS A 230 36.32 -12.77 -109.72
CA LYS A 230 35.73 -12.35 -111.00
C LYS A 230 36.82 -12.11 -112.06
N ASN A 231 37.90 -11.42 -111.68
CA ASN A 231 39.07 -11.21 -112.54
C ASN A 231 39.75 -12.54 -112.89
N LEU A 232 39.86 -13.46 -111.94
CA LEU A 232 40.39 -14.81 -112.16
C LEU A 232 39.46 -15.65 -113.03
N LEU A 233 38.14 -15.55 -112.88
CA LEU A 233 37.15 -16.22 -113.73
C LEU A 233 37.15 -15.66 -115.15
N GLU A 234 37.42 -14.36 -115.32
CA GLU A 234 37.56 -13.74 -116.63
C GLU A 234 38.85 -14.23 -117.30
N LYS A 235 39.97 -14.27 -116.57
CA LYS A 235 41.21 -14.94 -117.02
C LYS A 235 41.00 -16.44 -117.28
N GLU A 236 40.23 -17.13 -116.44
CA GLU A 236 39.89 -18.53 -116.61
C GLU A 236 39.04 -18.72 -117.86
N LYS A 237 38.10 -17.81 -118.15
CA LYS A 237 37.31 -17.84 -119.38
C LYS A 237 38.20 -17.65 -120.61
N ASP A 238 39.15 -16.71 -120.56
CA ASP A 238 40.14 -16.51 -121.63
C ASP A 238 41.03 -17.75 -121.80
N LEU A 239 41.47 -18.35 -120.69
CA LEU A 239 42.22 -19.60 -120.67
C LEU A 239 41.37 -20.79 -121.11
N ILE A 240 40.07 -20.85 -120.81
CA ILE A 240 39.14 -21.89 -121.27
C ILE A 240 38.85 -21.72 -122.75
N GLU A 241 38.85 -20.51 -123.30
CA GLU A 241 38.82 -20.31 -124.75
C GLU A 241 40.11 -20.80 -125.40
N GLN A 242 41.27 -20.55 -124.79
CA GLN A 242 42.56 -21.09 -125.22
C GLN A 242 42.60 -22.63 -125.07
N ILE A 243 42.11 -23.17 -123.96
CA ILE A 243 42.01 -24.60 -123.69
C ILE A 243 40.98 -25.22 -124.63
N LYS A 244 39.85 -24.60 -124.94
CA LYS A 244 38.89 -25.11 -125.96
C LYS A 244 39.50 -25.11 -127.35
N ALA A 245 40.39 -24.17 -127.67
CA ALA A 245 41.17 -24.21 -128.91
C ALA A 245 42.13 -25.41 -128.92
N LEU A 246 42.81 -25.67 -127.80
CA LEU A 246 43.76 -26.79 -127.62
C LEU A 246 43.07 -28.15 -127.40
N GLU A 247 41.90 -28.21 -126.79
CA GLU A 247 41.07 -29.40 -126.55
C GLU A 247 40.38 -29.83 -127.84
N LYS A 248 40.09 -28.90 -128.75
CA LYS A 248 39.69 -29.24 -130.12
C LYS A 248 40.83 -29.90 -130.90
N GLU A 249 42.07 -29.65 -130.49
CA GLU A 249 43.30 -30.27 -131.03
C GLU A 249 43.62 -31.62 -130.33
N ILE A 250 43.24 -31.78 -129.06
CA ILE A 250 43.48 -33.00 -128.25
C ILE A 250 42.33 -34.03 -128.37
N GLN A 251 41.10 -33.61 -128.65
CA GLN A 251 39.93 -34.51 -128.81
C GLN A 251 39.95 -35.35 -130.11
N SER A 252 40.87 -35.12 -131.04
CA SER A 252 41.11 -36.02 -132.17
C SER A 252 42.12 -37.15 -131.87
N LEU A 253 42.74 -37.16 -130.67
CA LEU A 253 43.95 -37.96 -130.44
C LEU A 253 43.99 -38.81 -129.16
N LYS A 254 42.87 -39.17 -128.53
CA LYS A 254 42.82 -40.31 -127.58
C LYS A 254 41.40 -40.74 -127.18
N ARG A 255 40.85 -41.69 -127.94
CA ARG A 255 40.01 -42.77 -127.38
C ARG A 255 40.93 -43.89 -126.88
N VAL A 256 40.38 -44.75 -126.01
CA VAL A 256 40.90 -46.04 -125.51
C VAL A 256 41.54 -45.95 -124.12
N SER A 257 40.76 -46.27 -123.07
CA SER A 257 40.76 -47.58 -122.40
C SER A 257 40.35 -47.50 -120.91
N PRO A 258 39.83 -48.61 -120.33
CA PRO A 258 39.04 -48.66 -119.10
C PRO A 258 39.82 -49.21 -117.88
N SER A 259 39.39 -48.87 -116.66
CA SER A 259 39.70 -49.66 -115.44
C SER A 259 38.90 -49.18 -114.21
N MET A 260 37.67 -49.68 -114.05
CA MET A 260 36.92 -49.59 -112.79
C MET A 260 36.36 -50.96 -112.41
N GLU A 261 37.20 -51.87 -111.92
CA GLU A 261 36.74 -53.14 -111.33
C GLU A 261 37.61 -53.61 -110.16
N ILE A 262 37.92 -52.75 -109.18
CA ILE A 262 38.41 -53.16 -107.84
C ILE A 262 37.86 -52.21 -106.76
N ARG A 263 36.53 -52.06 -106.66
CA ARG A 263 35.86 -51.18 -105.67
C ARG A 263 34.69 -51.88 -105.00
N GLY A 264 34.95 -53.03 -104.38
CA GLY A 264 33.90 -53.84 -103.76
C GLY A 264 34.30 -54.58 -102.48
N ARG A 265 35.54 -54.42 -101.98
CA ARG A 265 35.99 -55.11 -100.75
C ARG A 265 36.44 -54.19 -99.61
N ASP A 266 36.61 -52.88 -99.84
CA ASP A 266 36.98 -51.90 -98.79
C ASP A 266 35.78 -51.28 -98.05
N GLU A 267 34.57 -51.30 -98.63
CA GLU A 267 33.37 -50.71 -98.00
C GLU A 267 32.92 -51.46 -96.73
N THR A 268 33.09 -52.78 -96.71
CA THR A 268 32.54 -53.61 -95.63
C THR A 268 33.35 -53.53 -94.32
N ILE A 269 34.62 -53.07 -94.38
CA ILE A 269 35.48 -52.93 -93.19
C ILE A 269 35.29 -51.55 -92.53
N GLY A 270 35.13 -50.48 -93.32
CA GLY A 270 34.91 -49.12 -92.79
C GLY A 270 33.58 -48.94 -92.05
N GLU A 271 32.54 -49.69 -92.41
CA GLU A 271 31.24 -49.61 -91.73
C GLU A 271 31.26 -50.16 -90.29
N LYS A 272 32.09 -51.18 -90.02
CA LYS A 272 32.19 -51.78 -88.68
C LYS A 272 33.03 -50.94 -87.72
N GLU A 273 34.02 -50.19 -88.21
CA GLU A 273 34.81 -49.26 -87.38
C GLU A 273 34.01 -48.02 -86.96
N LYS A 274 33.15 -47.50 -87.85
CA LYS A 274 32.28 -46.34 -87.57
C LYS A 274 31.25 -46.63 -86.47
N ARG A 275 30.69 -47.84 -86.46
CA ARG A 275 29.70 -48.28 -85.46
C ARG A 275 30.28 -48.31 -84.03
N ILE A 276 31.55 -48.64 -83.88
CA ILE A 276 32.24 -48.69 -82.58
C ILE A 276 32.50 -47.27 -82.05
N TYR A 277 32.88 -46.33 -82.92
CA TYR A 277 33.12 -44.93 -82.54
C TYR A 277 31.82 -44.24 -82.04
N ASP A 278 30.71 -44.46 -82.75
CA ASP A 278 29.42 -43.85 -82.40
C ASP A 278 28.88 -44.34 -81.04
N LEU A 279 29.08 -45.63 -80.72
CA LEU A 279 28.70 -46.19 -79.42
C LEU A 279 29.55 -45.62 -78.27
N LYS A 280 30.83 -45.35 -78.50
CA LYS A 280 31.71 -44.74 -77.50
C LYS A 280 31.33 -43.29 -77.20
N LYS A 281 30.91 -42.53 -78.21
CA LYS A 281 30.40 -41.15 -78.07
C LYS A 281 29.07 -41.10 -77.32
N LYS A 282 28.14 -42.02 -77.64
CA LYS A 282 26.86 -42.14 -76.93
C LYS A 282 27.04 -42.47 -75.44
N ASN A 283 28.05 -43.25 -75.10
CA ASN A 283 28.35 -43.58 -73.70
C ASN A 283 28.89 -42.38 -72.91
N GLN A 284 29.70 -41.53 -73.53
CA GLN A 284 30.14 -40.25 -72.93
C GLN A 284 28.99 -39.25 -72.75
N GLU A 285 28.00 -39.25 -73.64
CA GLU A 285 26.80 -38.41 -73.50
C GLU A 285 25.94 -38.87 -72.32
N LEU A 286 25.79 -40.18 -72.11
CA LEU A 286 25.07 -40.73 -70.96
C LEU A 286 25.71 -40.36 -69.60
N GLU A 287 27.04 -40.30 -69.51
CA GLU A 287 27.71 -39.81 -68.31
C GLU A 287 27.41 -38.33 -68.03
N LYS A 288 27.35 -37.49 -69.07
CA LYS A 288 26.97 -36.08 -68.93
C LYS A 288 25.53 -35.91 -68.46
N PHE A 289 24.60 -36.72 -68.98
CA PHE A 289 23.21 -36.71 -68.51
C PHE A 289 23.09 -37.08 -67.03
N LYS A 290 23.89 -38.05 -66.57
CA LYS A 290 23.93 -38.43 -65.14
C LYS A 290 24.34 -37.24 -64.26
N PHE A 291 25.36 -36.47 -64.63
CA PHE A 291 25.78 -35.29 -63.87
C PHE A 291 24.72 -34.20 -63.82
N VAL A 292 24.03 -33.95 -64.94
CA VAL A 292 22.95 -32.95 -65.00
C VAL A 292 21.77 -33.37 -64.13
N LEU A 293 21.40 -34.66 -64.15
CA LEU A 293 20.33 -35.20 -63.33
C LEU A 293 20.68 -35.15 -61.83
N ASP A 294 21.91 -35.50 -61.44
CA ASP A 294 22.36 -35.41 -60.05
C ASP A 294 22.36 -33.95 -59.55
N TYR A 295 22.76 -33.00 -60.39
CA TYR A 295 22.67 -31.58 -60.06
C TYR A 295 21.21 -31.12 -59.91
N LYS A 296 20.32 -31.57 -60.80
CA LYS A 296 18.90 -31.23 -60.73
C LYS A 296 18.22 -31.81 -59.49
N ILE A 297 18.60 -33.03 -59.08
CA ILE A 297 18.14 -33.65 -57.83
C ILE A 297 18.61 -32.86 -56.61
N LYS A 298 19.88 -32.43 -56.57
CA LYS A 298 20.40 -31.60 -55.47
C LYS A 298 19.70 -30.25 -55.37
N GLU A 299 19.45 -29.59 -56.50
CA GLU A 299 18.75 -28.30 -56.50
C GLU A 299 17.29 -28.43 -56.07
N LEU A 300 16.58 -29.49 -56.49
CA LEU A 300 15.22 -29.75 -56.04
C LEU A 300 15.16 -30.05 -54.53
N LYS A 301 16.13 -30.82 -53.99
CA LYS A 301 16.22 -31.05 -52.54
C LYS A 301 16.45 -29.76 -51.76
N ARG A 302 17.33 -28.88 -52.25
CA ARG A 302 17.60 -27.56 -51.64
C ARG A 302 16.37 -26.64 -51.60
N GLN A 303 15.42 -26.82 -52.51
CA GLN A 303 14.15 -26.07 -52.52
C GLN A 303 13.05 -26.69 -51.65
N ILE A 304 13.11 -28.00 -51.39
CA ILE A 304 12.13 -28.71 -50.55
C ILE A 304 12.41 -28.50 -49.06
N GLU A 305 13.68 -28.54 -48.67
CA GLU A 305 14.13 -28.39 -47.27
C GLU A 305 13.57 -27.14 -46.54
N PRO A 306 13.63 -25.91 -47.11
CA PRO A 306 13.05 -24.73 -46.44
C PRO A 306 11.51 -24.83 -46.31
N ARG A 307 10.83 -25.42 -47.29
CA ARG A 307 9.38 -25.62 -47.22
C ARG A 307 8.98 -26.64 -46.15
N GLU A 308 9.78 -27.68 -45.96
CA GLU A 308 9.55 -28.66 -44.89
C GLU A 308 9.75 -28.02 -43.50
N ASN A 309 10.74 -27.14 -43.36
CA ASN A 309 10.94 -26.38 -42.12
C ASN A 309 9.78 -25.42 -41.84
N GLU A 310 9.33 -24.63 -42.83
CA GLU A 310 8.17 -23.75 -42.68
C GLU A 310 6.89 -24.52 -42.30
N ILE A 311 6.69 -25.71 -42.88
CA ILE A 311 5.57 -26.59 -42.52
C ILE A 311 5.70 -27.09 -41.08
N SER A 312 6.93 -27.35 -40.60
CA SER A 312 7.17 -27.74 -39.22
C SER A 312 6.85 -26.59 -38.25
N ASP A 313 7.31 -25.38 -38.55
CA ASP A 313 7.08 -24.21 -37.71
C ASP A 313 5.59 -23.86 -37.62
N MET A 314 4.88 -23.87 -38.76
CA MET A 314 3.43 -23.66 -38.78
C MET A 314 2.68 -24.75 -37.98
N LYS A 315 3.14 -26.00 -38.00
CA LYS A 315 2.55 -27.08 -37.19
C LYS A 315 2.74 -26.84 -35.70
N ASP A 316 3.90 -26.33 -35.29
CA ASP A 316 4.17 -26.06 -33.88
C ASP A 316 3.42 -24.83 -33.38
N GLN A 317 3.28 -23.79 -34.21
CA GLN A 317 2.39 -22.65 -33.94
C GLN A 317 0.93 -23.08 -33.78
N ILE A 318 0.43 -23.98 -34.62
CA ILE A 318 -0.94 -24.50 -34.50
C ILE A 318 -1.12 -25.22 -33.16
N LYS A 319 -0.17 -26.08 -32.75
CA LYS A 319 -0.25 -26.78 -31.47
C LYS A 319 -0.25 -25.82 -30.28
N GLU A 320 0.51 -24.72 -30.35
CA GLU A 320 0.55 -23.75 -29.27
C GLU A 320 -0.77 -22.96 -29.18
N MET A 321 -1.30 -22.54 -30.32
CA MET A 321 -2.63 -21.91 -30.39
C MET A 321 -3.74 -22.85 -29.88
N ASP A 322 -3.67 -24.15 -30.18
CA ASP A 322 -4.61 -25.14 -29.65
C ASP A 322 -4.53 -25.25 -28.11
N ARG A 323 -3.32 -25.18 -27.52
CA ARG A 323 -3.14 -25.13 -26.06
C ARG A 323 -3.73 -23.88 -25.45
N GLU A 324 -3.51 -22.72 -26.07
CA GLU A 324 -4.09 -21.46 -25.61
C GLU A 324 -5.63 -21.51 -25.65
N LEU A 325 -6.21 -22.06 -26.72
CA LEU A 325 -7.67 -22.26 -26.82
C LEU A 325 -8.20 -23.19 -25.71
N GLU A 326 -7.50 -24.26 -25.37
CA GLU A 326 -7.88 -25.12 -24.25
C GLU A 326 -7.86 -24.38 -22.90
N LEU A 327 -6.89 -23.49 -22.69
CA LEU A 327 -6.82 -22.65 -21.48
C LEU A 327 -7.99 -21.68 -21.42
N PHE A 328 -8.32 -21.02 -22.53
CA PHE A 328 -9.49 -20.14 -22.61
C PHE A 328 -10.79 -20.90 -22.37
N HIS A 329 -10.95 -22.11 -22.91
CA HIS A 329 -12.13 -22.94 -22.65
C HIS A 329 -12.26 -23.32 -21.17
N LYS A 330 -11.16 -23.68 -20.50
CA LYS A 330 -11.17 -23.96 -19.06
C LYS A 330 -11.52 -22.72 -18.24
N SER A 331 -10.95 -21.57 -18.58
CA SER A 331 -11.25 -20.30 -17.92
C SER A 331 -12.71 -19.90 -18.09
N ASN A 332 -13.24 -19.98 -19.31
CA ASN A 332 -14.65 -19.69 -19.60
C ASN A 332 -15.60 -20.63 -18.84
N ALA A 333 -15.29 -21.93 -18.77
CA ALA A 333 -16.09 -22.87 -17.99
C ALA A 333 -16.12 -22.52 -16.48
N GLN A 334 -14.98 -22.07 -15.92
CA GLN A 334 -14.93 -21.60 -14.53
C GLN A 334 -15.74 -20.32 -14.33
N LEU A 335 -15.64 -19.36 -15.25
CA LEU A 335 -16.43 -18.13 -15.21
C LEU A 335 -17.94 -18.43 -15.28
N ASP A 336 -18.37 -19.37 -16.12
CA ASP A 336 -19.77 -19.79 -16.21
C ASP A 336 -20.30 -20.41 -14.90
N ILE A 337 -19.49 -21.23 -14.22
CA ILE A 337 -19.83 -21.78 -12.89
C ILE A 337 -20.00 -20.63 -11.90
N MET A 338 -19.06 -19.69 -11.85
CA MET A 338 -19.11 -18.54 -10.94
C MET A 338 -20.33 -17.66 -11.20
N ILE A 339 -20.66 -17.39 -12.47
CA ILE A 339 -21.87 -16.66 -12.85
C ILE A 339 -23.11 -17.41 -12.37
N GLY A 340 -23.15 -18.74 -12.52
CA GLY A 340 -24.25 -19.58 -12.03
C GLY A 340 -24.45 -19.49 -10.52
N GLU A 341 -23.36 -19.51 -9.74
CA GLU A 341 -23.40 -19.37 -8.28
C GLU A 341 -23.88 -17.97 -7.85
N GLN A 342 -23.36 -16.92 -8.50
CA GLN A 342 -23.78 -15.55 -8.22
C GLN A 342 -25.27 -15.33 -8.53
N ARG A 343 -25.78 -15.88 -9.63
CA ARG A 343 -27.22 -15.84 -9.96
C ARG A 343 -28.08 -16.52 -8.89
N LYS A 344 -27.70 -17.72 -8.44
CA LYS A 344 -28.42 -18.41 -7.34
C LYS A 344 -28.44 -17.59 -6.05
N ARG A 345 -27.34 -16.90 -5.74
CA ARG A 345 -27.25 -16.03 -4.56
C ARG A 345 -28.17 -14.81 -4.68
N LEU A 346 -28.21 -14.19 -5.85
CA LEU A 346 -29.13 -13.09 -6.16
C LEU A 346 -30.59 -13.53 -6.01
N ASP A 347 -30.96 -14.69 -6.55
CA ASP A 347 -32.33 -15.23 -6.44
C ASP A 347 -32.73 -15.46 -4.98
N LYS A 348 -31.83 -16.03 -4.17
CA LYS A 348 -32.08 -16.24 -2.73
C LYS A 348 -32.27 -14.92 -2.00
N MET A 349 -31.39 -13.93 -2.23
CA MET A 349 -31.53 -12.61 -1.62
C MET A 349 -32.82 -11.91 -2.04
N GLN A 350 -33.20 -12.01 -3.31
CA GLN A 350 -34.45 -11.45 -3.81
C GLN A 350 -35.68 -12.10 -3.17
N HIS A 351 -35.63 -13.41 -2.94
CA HIS A 351 -36.67 -14.14 -2.22
C HIS A 351 -36.76 -13.68 -0.75
N ASP A 352 -35.63 -13.53 -0.06
CA ASP A 352 -35.59 -13.04 1.32
C ASP A 352 -36.10 -11.59 1.43
N ILE A 353 -35.75 -10.71 0.48
CA ILE A 353 -36.28 -9.34 0.41
C ILE A 353 -37.80 -9.36 0.25
N THR A 354 -38.33 -10.21 -0.62
CA THR A 354 -39.77 -10.32 -0.85
C THR A 354 -40.50 -10.83 0.39
N ARG A 355 -39.92 -11.84 1.08
CA ARG A 355 -40.45 -12.35 2.36
C ARG A 355 -40.47 -11.24 3.41
N ASN A 356 -39.36 -10.53 3.58
CA ASN A 356 -39.25 -9.47 4.60
C ASN A 356 -40.20 -8.30 4.31
N ARG A 357 -40.37 -7.91 3.04
CA ARG A 357 -41.37 -6.91 2.64
C ARG A 357 -42.78 -7.34 3.00
N LYS A 358 -43.12 -8.63 2.80
CA LYS A 358 -44.42 -9.17 3.21
C LYS A 358 -44.61 -9.08 4.73
N VAL A 359 -43.62 -9.52 5.52
CA VAL A 359 -43.66 -9.45 6.98
C VAL A 359 -43.85 -8.01 7.46
N ILE A 360 -43.10 -7.05 6.90
CA ILE A 360 -43.24 -5.63 7.21
C ILE A 360 -44.65 -5.14 6.86
N GLY A 361 -45.19 -5.52 5.71
CA GLY A 361 -46.56 -5.16 5.30
C GLY A 361 -47.62 -5.73 6.24
N ASP A 362 -47.48 -6.98 6.66
CA ASP A 362 -48.38 -7.65 7.60
C ASP A 362 -48.32 -6.99 8.99
N GLN A 363 -47.12 -6.67 9.48
CA GLN A 363 -46.91 -5.95 10.75
C GLN A 363 -47.46 -4.52 10.70
N GLN A 364 -47.21 -3.78 9.62
CA GLN A 364 -47.78 -2.44 9.45
C GLN A 364 -49.31 -2.47 9.41
N SER A 365 -49.89 -3.49 8.78
CA SER A 365 -51.34 -3.70 8.75
C SER A 365 -51.88 -4.00 10.15
N LEU A 366 -51.18 -4.83 10.93
CA LEU A 366 -51.52 -5.13 12.32
C LEU A 366 -51.47 -3.86 13.19
N ILE A 367 -50.40 -3.07 13.08
CA ILE A 367 -50.24 -1.79 13.79
C ILE A 367 -51.36 -0.82 13.42
N ARG A 368 -51.71 -0.71 12.13
CA ARG A 368 -52.83 0.15 11.69
C ARG A 368 -54.16 -0.30 12.29
N ARG A 369 -54.45 -1.60 12.28
CA ARG A 369 -55.67 -2.15 12.91
C ARG A 369 -55.71 -1.85 14.40
N PHE A 370 -54.60 -2.10 15.11
CA PHE A 370 -54.49 -1.78 16.53
C PHE A 370 -54.72 -0.30 16.82
N ARG A 371 -54.14 0.60 16.01
CA ARG A 371 -54.35 2.05 16.15
C ARG A 371 -55.81 2.45 15.95
N CYS A 372 -56.54 1.82 15.03
CA CYS A 372 -57.97 2.08 14.82
C CYS A 372 -58.78 1.59 16.03
N ASP A 373 -58.56 0.35 16.46
CA ASP A 373 -59.25 -0.24 17.61
C ASP A 373 -58.95 0.53 18.92
N LEU A 374 -57.72 1.03 19.09
CA LEU A 374 -57.33 1.89 20.20
C LEU A 374 -58.04 3.24 20.14
N HIS A 375 -58.12 3.86 18.96
CA HIS A 375 -58.85 5.11 18.77
C HIS A 375 -60.33 4.94 19.15
N ASP A 376 -60.97 3.85 18.71
CA ASP A 376 -62.37 3.53 19.03
C ASP A 376 -62.60 3.24 20.53
N CYS A 377 -61.56 2.76 21.23
CA CYS A 377 -61.54 2.61 22.69
C CYS A 377 -61.46 3.98 23.39
N VAL A 378 -60.58 4.87 22.92
CA VAL A 378 -60.44 6.23 23.45
C VAL A 378 -61.72 7.05 23.30
N GLN A 379 -62.54 6.82 22.27
CA GLN A 379 -63.83 7.49 22.13
C GLN A 379 -64.81 7.20 23.29
N SER A 380 -64.64 6.08 24.02
CA SER A 380 -65.47 5.72 25.18
C SER A 380 -64.92 6.25 26.52
N ILE A 381 -63.92 7.14 26.51
CA ILE A 381 -63.22 7.60 27.73
C ILE A 381 -64.15 8.27 28.76
N GLN A 382 -65.25 8.87 28.32
CA GLN A 382 -66.22 9.52 29.20
C GLN A 382 -67.16 8.54 29.92
N ASN A 383 -67.20 7.27 29.50
CA ASN A 383 -68.05 6.21 30.06
C ASN A 383 -67.20 5.07 30.65
N PRO A 384 -66.90 5.09 31.97
CA PRO A 384 -65.94 4.17 32.59
C PRO A 384 -66.27 2.68 32.42
N LYS A 385 -67.56 2.31 32.41
CA LYS A 385 -68.01 0.92 32.24
C LYS A 385 -67.79 0.41 30.81
N ASP A 386 -68.08 1.24 29.81
CA ASP A 386 -67.92 0.91 28.40
C ASP A 386 -66.43 0.90 27.99
N LEU A 387 -65.64 1.83 28.55
CA LEU A 387 -64.18 1.84 28.39
C LEU A 387 -63.55 0.55 28.92
N ALA A 388 -63.89 0.12 30.13
CA ALA A 388 -63.35 -1.11 30.71
C ALA A 388 -63.66 -2.34 29.84
N GLN A 389 -64.85 -2.41 29.26
CA GLN A 389 -65.23 -3.48 28.35
C GLN A 389 -64.45 -3.44 27.02
N LYS A 390 -64.30 -2.25 26.41
CA LYS A 390 -63.53 -2.08 25.17
C LYS A 390 -62.03 -2.37 25.36
N VAL A 391 -61.46 -1.96 26.50
CA VAL A 391 -60.08 -2.29 26.87
C VAL A 391 -59.90 -3.79 27.05
N ALA A 392 -60.85 -4.49 27.68
CA ALA A 392 -60.78 -5.95 27.84
C ALA A 392 -60.82 -6.68 26.49
N VAL A 393 -61.66 -6.24 25.55
CA VAL A 393 -61.71 -6.79 24.18
C VAL A 393 -60.39 -6.52 23.43
N LEU A 394 -59.81 -5.33 23.57
CA LEU A 394 -58.54 -4.95 22.94
C LEU A 394 -57.37 -5.76 23.52
N TYR A 395 -57.35 -5.99 24.84
CA TYR A 395 -56.39 -6.88 25.50
C TYR A 395 -56.49 -8.30 24.95
N GLN A 396 -57.69 -8.89 24.93
CA GLN A 396 -57.89 -10.27 24.46
C GLN A 396 -57.54 -10.45 22.97
N LYS A 397 -57.73 -9.42 22.15
CA LYS A 397 -57.51 -9.47 20.69
C LYS A 397 -56.04 -9.31 20.29
N TYR A 398 -55.26 -8.53 21.03
CA TYR A 398 -53.88 -8.18 20.65
C TYR A 398 -52.81 -8.70 21.61
N VAL A 399 -53.20 -9.10 22.82
CA VAL A 399 -52.33 -9.74 23.80
C VAL A 399 -52.69 -11.22 23.84
N THR A 400 -52.21 -11.98 22.84
CA THR A 400 -52.46 -13.42 22.70
C THR A 400 -51.42 -14.30 23.42
N THR A 401 -50.36 -13.70 23.92
CA THR A 401 -49.32 -14.35 24.74
C THR A 401 -48.93 -13.36 25.82
N ASP A 402 -48.81 -13.83 27.06
CA ASP A 402 -48.18 -13.06 28.13
C ASP A 402 -46.86 -12.52 27.59
N ILE A 403 -46.71 -11.20 27.56
CA ILE A 403 -45.44 -10.57 27.18
C ILE A 403 -44.50 -10.86 28.35
N ASN A 404 -43.84 -12.02 28.29
CA ASN A 404 -42.78 -12.38 29.19
C ASN A 404 -41.65 -11.40 28.92
N VAL A 405 -41.48 -10.44 29.82
CA VAL A 405 -40.39 -9.44 29.78
C VAL A 405 -39.00 -10.13 29.75
N GLY A 406 -38.93 -11.43 30.05
CA GLY A 406 -37.75 -12.28 29.88
C GLY A 406 -37.45 -12.78 28.47
N ASP A 407 -38.38 -12.76 27.51
CA ASP A 407 -38.11 -13.24 26.13
C ASP A 407 -37.22 -12.26 25.35
N VAL A 408 -37.29 -10.96 25.66
CA VAL A 408 -36.36 -9.97 25.09
C VAL A 408 -34.93 -10.24 25.58
N ASP A 409 -34.76 -10.69 26.83
CA ASP A 409 -33.46 -11.04 27.39
C ASP A 409 -32.95 -12.39 26.85
N LEU A 410 -33.85 -13.36 26.61
CA LEU A 410 -33.51 -14.62 25.95
C LEU A 410 -33.15 -14.44 24.47
N ASP A 411 -33.85 -13.58 23.73
CA ASP A 411 -33.50 -13.25 22.35
C ASP A 411 -32.18 -12.48 22.25
N ILE A 412 -31.90 -11.57 23.21
CA ILE A 412 -30.60 -10.91 23.32
C ILE A 412 -29.50 -11.93 23.65
N GLN A 413 -29.76 -12.89 24.55
CA GLN A 413 -28.81 -13.95 24.87
C GLN A 413 -28.59 -14.92 23.70
N HIS A 414 -29.63 -15.28 22.95
CA HIS A 414 -29.50 -16.10 21.74
C HIS A 414 -28.73 -15.37 20.64
N GLU A 415 -28.99 -14.08 20.43
CA GLU A 415 -28.25 -13.27 19.47
C GLU A 415 -26.79 -13.08 19.90
N TYR A 416 -26.53 -12.85 21.19
CA TYR A 416 -25.17 -12.80 21.75
C TYR A 416 -24.44 -14.14 21.59
N THR A 417 -25.11 -15.27 21.84
CA THR A 417 -24.54 -16.61 21.65
C THR A 417 -24.23 -16.87 20.18
N ARG A 418 -25.09 -16.43 19.26
CA ARG A 418 -24.90 -16.55 17.82
C ARG A 418 -23.74 -15.68 17.31
N GLN A 419 -23.61 -14.45 17.82
CA GLN A 419 -22.48 -13.57 17.52
C GLN A 419 -21.17 -14.13 18.08
N LYS A 420 -21.20 -14.70 19.29
CA LYS A 420 -20.06 -15.39 19.90
C LYS A 420 -19.61 -16.59 19.04
N GLU A 421 -20.53 -17.46 18.62
CA GLU A 421 -20.20 -18.59 17.73
C GLU A 421 -19.64 -18.14 16.38
N TYR A 422 -20.17 -17.04 15.82
CA TYR A 422 -19.66 -16.48 14.57
C TYR A 422 -18.23 -15.94 14.73
N LEU A 423 -17.96 -15.25 15.83
CA LEU A 423 -16.61 -14.75 16.15
C LEU A 423 -15.66 -15.91 16.45
N GLU A 424 -16.08 -16.94 17.17
CA GLU A 424 -15.28 -18.14 17.42
C GLU A 424 -14.93 -18.87 16.11
N LYS A 425 -15.89 -19.06 15.22
CA LYS A 425 -15.64 -19.62 13.87
C LYS A 425 -14.73 -18.73 13.04
N SER A 426 -14.90 -17.41 13.09
CA SER A 426 -14.05 -16.47 12.36
C SER A 426 -12.62 -16.51 12.86
N VAL A 427 -12.42 -16.56 14.19
CA VAL A 427 -11.11 -16.73 14.81
C VAL A 427 -10.50 -18.09 14.45
N GLU A 428 -11.28 -19.16 14.41
CA GLU A 428 -10.79 -20.48 14.00
C GLU A 428 -10.34 -20.50 12.53
N VAL A 429 -11.11 -19.86 11.64
CA VAL A 429 -10.74 -19.70 10.22
C VAL A 429 -9.47 -18.85 10.09
N LEU A 430 -9.36 -17.75 10.83
CA LEU A 430 -8.16 -16.90 10.84
C LEU A 430 -6.93 -17.67 11.37
N LYS A 431 -7.09 -18.48 12.42
CA LYS A 431 -6.02 -19.35 12.93
C LYS A 431 -5.58 -20.38 11.91
N ARG A 432 -6.51 -21.02 11.19
CA ARG A 432 -6.18 -21.96 10.11
C ARG A 432 -5.47 -21.25 8.95
N LYS A 433 -5.92 -20.06 8.57
CA LYS A 433 -5.30 -19.26 7.52
C LYS A 433 -3.88 -18.83 7.90
N TYR A 434 -3.70 -18.33 9.12
CA TYR A 434 -2.38 -18.01 9.67
C TYR A 434 -1.45 -19.22 9.71
N ALA A 435 -1.94 -20.38 10.18
CA ALA A 435 -1.15 -21.61 10.18
C ALA A 435 -0.74 -22.03 8.76
N HIS A 436 -1.65 -21.89 7.79
CA HIS A 436 -1.35 -22.15 6.38
C HIS A 436 -0.30 -21.19 5.83
N ASP A 437 -0.44 -19.88 6.06
CA ASP A 437 0.50 -18.85 5.60
C ASP A 437 1.89 -19.05 6.23
N VAL A 438 1.96 -19.45 7.51
CA VAL A 438 3.23 -19.82 8.16
C VAL A 438 3.87 -21.04 7.49
N THR A 439 3.09 -22.08 7.15
CA THR A 439 3.62 -23.25 6.44
C THR A 439 4.07 -22.94 5.02
N ALA A 440 3.34 -22.08 4.31
CA ALA A 440 3.69 -21.61 2.97
C ALA A 440 4.99 -20.80 3.02
N HIS A 441 5.10 -19.83 3.94
CA HIS A 441 6.33 -19.07 4.14
C HIS A 441 7.54 -19.95 4.51
N GLN A 442 7.34 -21.00 5.31
CA GLN A 442 8.41 -21.96 5.61
C GLN A 442 8.83 -22.74 4.36
N GLN A 443 7.88 -23.16 3.52
CA GLN A 443 8.18 -23.83 2.25
C GLN A 443 8.92 -22.89 1.29
N ASP A 444 8.47 -21.65 1.13
CA ASP A 444 9.10 -20.66 0.26
C ASP A 444 10.52 -20.32 0.73
N ASN A 445 10.73 -20.16 2.04
CA ASN A 445 12.06 -19.91 2.59
C ASN A 445 12.99 -21.12 2.40
N ASN A 446 12.47 -22.35 2.54
CA ASN A 446 13.23 -23.55 2.24
C ASN A 446 13.55 -23.68 0.74
N HIS A 447 12.63 -23.29 -0.14
CA HIS A 447 12.85 -23.28 -1.58
C HIS A 447 13.92 -22.24 -1.95
N ALA A 448 13.78 -21.00 -1.47
CA ALA A 448 14.78 -19.95 -1.66
C ALA A 448 16.15 -20.34 -1.09
N ARG A 449 16.21 -21.06 0.04
CA ARG A 449 17.47 -21.61 0.58
C ARG A 449 18.06 -22.69 -0.32
N SER A 450 17.23 -23.58 -0.87
CA SER A 450 17.67 -24.60 -1.82
C SER A 450 18.22 -23.98 -3.10
N ASP A 451 17.53 -22.98 -3.64
CA ASP A 451 17.95 -22.28 -4.85
C ASP A 451 19.21 -21.46 -4.61
N ASN A 452 19.31 -20.76 -3.47
CA ASN A 452 20.55 -20.11 -3.06
C ASN A 452 21.71 -21.09 -2.91
N LEU A 453 21.47 -22.30 -2.39
CA LEU A 453 22.49 -23.34 -2.31
C LEU A 453 22.93 -23.80 -3.70
N ALA A 454 22.00 -23.97 -4.64
CA ALA A 454 22.27 -24.34 -6.03
C ALA A 454 23.07 -23.25 -6.75
N LEU A 455 22.68 -21.98 -6.61
CA LEU A 455 23.39 -20.83 -7.15
C LEU A 455 24.80 -20.71 -6.56
N ILE A 456 24.98 -20.95 -5.25
CA ILE A 456 26.31 -20.98 -4.63
C ILE A 456 27.17 -22.10 -5.21
N GLN A 457 26.61 -23.29 -5.45
CA GLN A 457 27.32 -24.39 -6.09
C GLN A 457 27.72 -24.03 -7.53
N GLU A 458 26.84 -23.37 -8.28
CA GLU A 458 27.10 -22.92 -9.64
C GLU A 458 28.17 -21.83 -9.68
N ILE A 459 28.07 -20.82 -8.82
CA ILE A 459 29.11 -19.78 -8.64
C ILE A 459 30.46 -20.43 -8.30
N ASN A 460 30.48 -21.45 -7.43
CA ASN A 460 31.71 -22.15 -7.09
C ASN A 460 32.27 -22.96 -8.26
N LYS A 461 31.42 -23.61 -9.07
CA LYS A 461 31.83 -24.28 -10.33
C LYS A 461 32.38 -23.28 -11.34
N LEU A 462 31.75 -22.11 -11.48
CA LEU A 462 32.21 -21.05 -12.35
C LEU A 462 33.53 -20.45 -11.87
N ARG A 463 33.73 -20.30 -10.56
CA ARG A 463 35.01 -19.85 -9.97
C ARG A 463 36.13 -20.85 -10.21
N THR A 464 35.87 -22.16 -10.06
CA THR A 464 36.89 -23.18 -10.37
C THR A 464 37.20 -23.22 -11.86
N ALA A 465 36.19 -23.18 -12.73
CA ALA A 465 36.38 -23.07 -14.18
C ALA A 465 37.16 -21.82 -14.58
N LEU A 466 36.85 -20.66 -13.97
CA LEU A 466 37.57 -19.41 -14.18
C LEU A 466 39.02 -19.50 -13.71
N ASN A 467 39.29 -20.13 -12.57
CA ASN A 467 40.65 -20.33 -12.07
C ASN A 467 41.45 -21.27 -12.99
N VAL A 468 40.83 -22.34 -13.50
CA VAL A 468 41.45 -23.24 -14.48
C VAL A 468 41.75 -22.48 -15.77
N SER A 469 40.81 -21.68 -16.27
CA SER A 469 40.99 -20.84 -17.46
C SER A 469 42.08 -19.79 -17.26
N LYS A 470 42.13 -19.13 -16.09
CA LYS A 470 43.20 -18.19 -15.72
C LYS A 470 44.56 -18.87 -15.65
N ALA A 471 44.63 -20.08 -15.07
CA ALA A 471 45.88 -20.85 -15.02
C ALA A 471 46.34 -21.29 -16.42
N ALA A 472 45.41 -21.68 -17.30
CA ALA A 472 45.69 -21.97 -18.70
C ALA A 472 46.21 -20.72 -19.43
N LEU A 473 45.54 -19.58 -19.29
CA LEU A 473 45.99 -18.29 -19.84
C LEU A 473 47.34 -17.85 -19.30
N GLN A 474 47.64 -18.10 -18.03
CA GLN A 474 48.93 -17.78 -17.42
C GLN A 474 50.04 -18.71 -17.94
N LYS A 475 49.72 -19.99 -18.17
CA LYS A 475 50.61 -20.94 -18.83
C LYS A 475 50.87 -20.56 -20.29
N ASP A 476 49.84 -20.16 -21.02
CA ASP A 476 49.95 -19.68 -22.41
C ASP A 476 50.74 -18.37 -22.50
N LYS A 477 50.53 -17.43 -21.56
CA LYS A 477 51.37 -16.23 -21.42
C LYS A 477 52.81 -16.56 -21.06
N ALA A 478 53.06 -17.56 -20.22
CA ALA A 478 54.41 -18.01 -19.93
C ALA A 478 55.06 -18.65 -21.16
N ILE A 479 54.31 -19.43 -21.94
CA ILE A 479 54.77 -20.03 -23.21
C ILE A 479 55.08 -18.93 -24.23
N LEU A 480 54.20 -17.94 -24.39
CA LEU A 480 54.43 -16.77 -25.25
C LEU A 480 55.61 -15.93 -24.77
N GLY A 481 55.75 -15.69 -23.47
CA GLY A 481 56.89 -14.99 -22.88
C GLY A 481 58.20 -15.76 -23.07
N THR A 482 58.20 -17.10 -22.97
CA THR A 482 59.37 -17.91 -23.34
C THR A 482 59.64 -17.88 -24.84
N ARG A 483 58.61 -17.85 -25.69
CA ARG A 483 58.76 -17.72 -27.14
C ARG A 483 59.37 -16.38 -27.53
N GLU A 484 58.93 -15.30 -26.89
CA GLU A 484 59.53 -13.97 -26.99
C GLU A 484 60.98 -13.93 -26.46
N TYR A 485 61.26 -14.66 -25.38
CA TYR A 485 62.62 -14.79 -24.82
C TYR A 485 63.57 -15.57 -25.76
N PHE A 486 63.07 -16.60 -26.46
CA PHE A 486 63.85 -17.34 -27.46
C PHE A 486 64.03 -16.55 -28.76
N THR A 487 63.06 -15.74 -29.20
CA THR A 487 63.23 -14.81 -30.33
C THR A 487 64.15 -13.64 -29.99
N LYS A 488 64.22 -13.19 -28.73
CA LYS A 488 65.18 -12.15 -28.29
C LYS A 488 66.61 -12.66 -28.11
N LYS A 489 66.80 -13.95 -27.79
CA LYS A 489 68.13 -14.55 -27.57
C LYS A 489 68.80 -15.04 -28.85
N SER A 490 68.02 -15.28 -29.91
CA SER A 490 68.55 -15.41 -31.28
C SER A 490 68.53 -14.01 -31.90
N GLY A 491 69.62 -13.26 -31.78
CA GLY A 491 69.77 -11.88 -32.27
C GLY A 491 69.62 -11.74 -33.79
N ILE A 492 68.41 -11.95 -34.30
CA ILE A 492 68.06 -11.88 -35.72
C ILE A 492 67.45 -10.51 -36.06
N ASP A 493 66.92 -9.78 -35.09
CA ASP A 493 66.21 -8.51 -35.37
C ASP A 493 67.16 -7.30 -35.58
N ASP A 494 68.39 -7.37 -35.06
CA ASP A 494 69.36 -6.26 -35.15
C ASP A 494 70.23 -6.31 -36.42
N ASP A 495 70.28 -7.47 -37.10
CA ASP A 495 71.04 -7.68 -38.34
C ASP A 495 70.18 -7.41 -39.59
N VAL A 496 68.88 -7.72 -39.53
CA VAL A 496 67.93 -7.41 -40.62
C VAL A 496 67.73 -5.89 -40.77
N GLY A 497 67.70 -5.14 -39.66
CA GLY A 497 67.62 -3.67 -39.69
C GLY A 497 68.81 -3.01 -40.40
N LYS A 498 70.04 -3.46 -40.12
CA LYS A 498 71.26 -2.93 -40.74
C LYS A 498 71.38 -3.30 -42.22
N VAL A 499 70.93 -4.49 -42.61
CA VAL A 499 70.92 -4.92 -44.03
C VAL A 499 69.93 -4.07 -44.84
N VAL A 500 68.74 -3.79 -44.30
CA VAL A 500 67.74 -2.95 -44.99
C VAL A 500 68.21 -1.50 -45.10
N GLU A 501 68.90 -0.97 -44.09
CA GLU A 501 69.42 0.39 -44.11
C GLU A 501 70.61 0.56 -45.07
N ASN A 502 71.49 -0.43 -45.16
CA ASN A 502 72.57 -0.46 -46.16
C ASN A 502 72.04 -0.58 -47.60
N GLN A 503 71.01 -1.41 -47.82
CA GLN A 503 70.35 -1.54 -49.13
C GLN A 503 69.66 -0.23 -49.54
N ARG A 504 69.08 0.52 -48.60
CA ARG A 504 68.51 1.84 -48.87
C ARG A 504 69.57 2.85 -49.33
N HIS A 505 70.73 2.88 -48.67
CA HIS A 505 71.84 3.76 -49.06
C HIS A 505 72.43 3.40 -50.43
N GLU A 506 72.51 2.12 -50.76
CA GLU A 506 73.01 1.64 -52.05
C GLU A 506 72.04 1.96 -53.19
N ILE A 507 70.73 1.82 -52.97
CA ILE A 507 69.69 2.21 -53.92
C ILE A 507 69.73 3.72 -54.20
N ASP A 508 69.94 4.55 -53.16
CA ASP A 508 70.05 6.01 -53.33
C ASP A 508 71.36 6.44 -54.02
N ALA A 509 72.44 5.67 -53.88
CA ALA A 509 73.68 5.89 -54.61
C ALA A 509 73.51 5.53 -56.11
N LEU A 510 72.86 4.40 -56.41
CA LEU A 510 72.57 3.97 -57.78
C LEU A 510 71.62 4.93 -58.49
N ARG A 511 70.59 5.45 -57.81
CA ARG A 511 69.67 6.47 -58.36
C ARG A 511 70.39 7.77 -58.72
N ARG A 512 71.35 8.21 -57.88
CA ARG A 512 72.18 9.39 -58.18
C ARG A 512 73.12 9.16 -59.37
N SER A 513 73.67 7.96 -59.50
CA SER A 513 74.52 7.58 -60.65
C SER A 513 73.72 7.53 -61.96
N ILE A 514 72.50 6.99 -61.93
CA ILE A 514 71.59 6.98 -63.08
C ILE A 514 71.24 8.41 -63.51
N LYS A 515 70.88 9.28 -62.57
CA LYS A 515 70.58 10.69 -62.87
C LYS A 515 71.79 11.44 -63.48
N ALA A 516 73.01 11.16 -63.00
CA ALA A 516 74.23 11.73 -63.57
C ALA A 516 74.55 11.19 -64.98
N MET A 517 74.16 9.95 -65.28
CA MET A 517 74.27 9.39 -66.64
C MET A 517 73.20 9.93 -67.58
N GLU A 518 71.98 10.18 -67.10
CA GLU A 518 70.91 10.84 -67.85
C GLU A 518 71.28 12.30 -68.19
N GLU A 519 71.83 13.06 -67.24
CA GLU A 519 72.32 14.43 -67.50
C GLU A 519 73.52 14.46 -68.48
N ARG A 520 74.36 13.40 -68.49
CA ARG A 520 75.42 13.23 -69.50
C ARG A 520 74.88 12.86 -70.89
N LEU A 521 73.76 12.14 -70.95
CA LEU A 521 73.09 11.78 -72.21
C LEU A 521 72.32 12.97 -72.80
N ASP A 522 71.71 13.80 -71.97
CA ASP A 522 71.04 15.02 -72.41
C ASP A 522 72.03 16.10 -72.88
N THR A 523 73.18 16.23 -72.21
CA THR A 523 74.26 17.12 -72.67
C THR A 523 74.93 16.65 -73.96
N ALA A 524 74.90 15.34 -74.27
CA ALA A 524 75.33 14.81 -75.56
C ALA A 524 74.28 15.00 -76.68
N ARG A 525 73.00 15.16 -76.35
CA ARG A 525 71.90 15.40 -77.31
C ARG A 525 71.75 16.86 -77.74
N THR A 526 72.19 17.83 -76.94
CA THR A 526 72.01 19.27 -77.22
C THR A 526 73.18 19.94 -77.96
N GLY A 527 74.16 19.18 -78.46
CA GLY A 527 75.36 19.69 -79.14
C GLY A 527 75.28 19.83 -80.68
N GLY A 528 74.12 19.60 -81.30
CA GLY A 528 73.98 19.62 -82.76
C GLY A 528 72.77 20.40 -83.28
N MET A 529 73.08 21.51 -83.98
CA MET A 529 72.23 22.28 -84.91
C MET A 529 71.40 23.48 -84.40
N LEU A 530 72.07 24.64 -84.46
CA LEU A 530 71.77 25.96 -85.10
C LEU A 530 70.34 26.58 -85.17
N PRO A 531 70.24 27.94 -85.16
CA PRO A 531 69.05 28.76 -84.82
C PRO A 531 68.53 29.60 -86.03
N PRO A 532 67.79 30.73 -85.86
CA PRO A 532 66.56 31.01 -85.11
C PRO A 532 65.44 31.61 -86.02
N MET A 533 64.20 31.73 -85.54
CA MET A 533 63.24 32.70 -86.07
C MET A 533 62.32 33.26 -84.99
N ARG A 534 61.90 34.50 -85.23
CA ARG A 534 61.52 35.58 -84.32
C ARG A 534 60.00 35.82 -84.38
N GLY A 535 59.37 36.30 -83.31
CA GLY A 535 58.00 36.83 -83.33
C GLY A 535 57.27 36.61 -82.00
N ILE A 536 57.26 37.56 -81.05
CA ILE A 536 56.42 38.78 -80.94
C ILE A 536 55.09 38.50 -80.20
N ASP A 537 55.06 39.05 -78.98
CA ASP A 537 54.03 39.80 -78.26
C ASP A 537 52.57 39.35 -78.19
N GLY A 538 52.08 39.38 -76.94
CA GLY A 538 50.69 39.24 -76.51
C GLY A 538 50.62 39.06 -75.00
#